data_AF-A0A5P2AK45-F1
#
_entry.id   AF-A0A5P2AK45-F1
#
_cell.length_a   1.000
_cell.length_b   1.000
_cell.length_c   1.000
_cell.angle_alpha   90.00
_cell.angle_beta   90.00
_cell.angle_gamma   90.00
#
_symmetry.space_group_name_H-M   'P 1'
#
loop_
_entity.id
_entity.type
_entity.pdbx_description
1 polymer ?
#
loop_
_entity_poly.entity_id
_entity_poly.type
_entity_poly.pdbx_seq_one_letter_code
_entity_poly.pdbx_strand_id
1 'polypeptide(L)'
;MGEITVSAQHIDHLLHDPASAYGAPYMRAYADLAASHRGRPVGEIVPLLRAAADAALLGFTGADLAEQAEAISSGAPYELRVRVTG
;
A
#
# COMPACT_ATOMS: atom_id res chain seq x y z
N MET A 1 11.36 -3.96 2.18
CA MET A 1 10.12 -4.70 2.51
C MET A 1 9.29 -3.83 3.43
N GLY A 2 8.09 -3.41 3.04
CA GLY A 2 7.23 -2.55 3.86
C GLY A 2 6.25 -3.36 4.69
N GLU A 3 6.06 -2.89 5.92
CA GLU A 3 5.20 -3.50 6.93
C GLU A 3 4.01 -2.57 7.19
N ILE A 4 2.78 -3.05 6.99
CA ILE A 4 1.56 -2.31 7.42
C ILE A 4 1.09 -2.83 8.76
N THR A 5 0.79 -1.91 9.68
CA THR A 5 0.14 -2.24 10.95
C THR A 5 -1.37 -2.04 10.84
N VAL A 6 -2.16 -3.10 11.04
CA VAL A 6 -3.63 -3.07 11.04
C VAL A 6 -4.16 -3.37 12.45
N SER A 7 -5.01 -2.49 12.96
CA SER A 7 -5.66 -2.63 14.27
C SER A 7 -6.69 -3.77 14.29
N ALA A 8 -6.79 -4.48 15.42
CA ALA A 8 -7.69 -5.63 15.59
C ALA A 8 -9.17 -5.38 15.30
N GLN A 9 -9.63 -4.14 15.41
CA GLN A 9 -10.99 -3.71 15.09
C GLN A 9 -11.34 -3.90 13.60
N HIS A 10 -10.32 -3.89 12.73
CA HIS A 10 -10.46 -4.09 11.28
C HIS A 10 -10.21 -5.55 10.85
N ILE A 11 -9.83 -6.46 11.78
CA ILE A 11 -9.61 -7.89 11.50
C ILE A 11 -10.90 -8.62 11.16
N ASP A 12 -12.02 -8.28 11.83
CA ASP A 12 -13.29 -8.98 11.62
C ASP A 12 -13.76 -8.87 10.15
N HIS A 13 -13.44 -7.73 9.53
CA HIS A 13 -13.64 -7.47 8.10
C HIS A 13 -12.58 -8.10 7.19
N LEU A 14 -11.41 -8.48 7.71
CA LEU A 14 -10.31 -9.12 7.00
C LEU A 14 -10.44 -10.64 6.91
N LEU A 15 -11.12 -11.24 7.89
CA LEU A 15 -11.35 -12.69 7.97
C LEU A 15 -12.64 -13.15 7.27
N HIS A 16 -13.66 -12.28 7.16
CA HIS A 16 -14.95 -12.64 6.54
C HIS A 16 -15.02 -12.44 5.02
N ASP A 17 -14.04 -11.75 4.42
CA ASP A 17 -13.97 -11.55 2.98
C ASP A 17 -12.52 -11.80 2.51
N PRO A 18 -12.24 -12.86 1.72
CA PRO A 18 -10.92 -13.13 1.18
C PRO A 18 -10.45 -12.05 0.17
N ALA A 19 -11.30 -11.08 -0.16
CA ALA A 19 -11.00 -9.85 -0.89
C ALA A 19 -11.16 -8.59 0.01
N SER A 20 -10.93 -8.73 1.32
CA SER A 20 -11.24 -7.73 2.35
C SER A 20 -11.04 -6.27 1.93
N ALA A 21 -12.15 -5.54 2.04
CA ALA A 21 -12.49 -4.25 1.46
C ALA A 21 -11.55 -3.05 1.75
N TYR A 22 -10.44 -3.24 2.46
CA TYR A 22 -9.45 -2.19 2.74
C TYR A 22 -8.14 -2.39 1.97
N GLY A 23 -7.70 -3.64 1.75
CA GLY A 23 -6.48 -3.93 0.99
C GLY A 23 -6.67 -3.86 -0.52
N ALA A 24 -7.83 -4.30 -1.03
CA ALA A 24 -8.09 -4.36 -2.47
C ALA A 24 -8.08 -2.97 -3.17
N PRO A 25 -8.66 -1.89 -2.60
CA PRO A 25 -8.55 -0.56 -3.18
C PRO A 25 -7.10 -0.07 -3.26
N TYR A 26 -6.30 -0.31 -2.22
CA TYR A 26 -4.89 0.07 -2.19
C TYR A 26 -4.05 -0.73 -3.18
N MET A 27 -4.23 -2.05 -3.23
CA MET A 27 -3.52 -2.92 -4.16
C MET A 27 -3.83 -2.59 -5.63
N ARG A 28 -5.08 -2.20 -5.93
CA ARG A 28 -5.44 -1.72 -7.26
C ARG A 28 -4.74 -0.40 -7.59
N ALA A 29 -4.77 0.57 -6.67
CA ALA A 29 -4.06 1.84 -6.86
C ALA A 29 -2.55 1.63 -7.05
N TYR A 30 -1.95 0.71 -6.28
CA TYR A 30 -0.56 0.33 -6.44
C TYR A 30 -0.29 -0.25 -7.84
N ALA A 31 -1.13 -1.18 -8.32
CA ALA A 31 -0.98 -1.78 -9.64
C ALA A 31 -1.11 -0.74 -10.77
N ASP A 32 -2.07 0.18 -10.67
CA ASP A 32 -2.27 1.25 -11.64
C ASP A 32 -1.07 2.21 -11.67
N LEU A 33 -0.51 2.56 -10.51
CA LEU A 33 0.71 3.36 -10.41
C LEU A 33 1.94 2.60 -10.95
N ALA A 34 2.09 1.31 -10.65
CA ALA A 34 3.16 0.47 -11.18
C ALA A 34 3.16 0.40 -12.71
N ALA A 35 1.96 0.38 -13.32
CA ALA A 35 1.81 0.36 -14.77
C ALA A 35 2.13 1.72 -15.44
N SER A 36 1.88 2.84 -14.75
CA SER A 36 1.91 4.18 -15.35
C SER A 36 3.07 5.07 -14.91
N HIS A 37 3.66 4.83 -13.74
CA HIS A 37 4.65 5.70 -13.11
C HIS A 37 6.07 5.09 -13.05
N ARG A 38 6.33 4.04 -13.84
CA ARG A 38 7.68 3.50 -13.99
C ARG A 38 8.64 4.58 -14.54
N GLY A 39 9.80 4.72 -13.91
CA GLY A 39 10.80 5.74 -14.23
C GLY A 39 10.43 7.16 -13.78
N ARG A 40 9.30 7.37 -13.09
CA ARG A 40 8.95 8.67 -12.48
C ARG A 40 9.73 8.88 -11.17
N PRO A 41 10.01 10.13 -10.77
CA PRO A 41 10.62 10.42 -9.48
C PRO A 41 9.80 9.89 -8.31
N VAL A 42 10.47 9.34 -7.30
CA VAL A 42 9.84 8.87 -6.05
C VAL A 42 8.95 9.96 -5.42
N GLY A 43 9.41 11.22 -5.43
CA GLY A 43 8.66 12.35 -4.89
C GLY A 43 7.32 12.63 -5.59
N GLU A 44 7.12 12.17 -6.82
CA GLU A 44 5.84 12.27 -7.53
C GLU A 44 4.89 11.10 -7.17
N ILE A 45 5.44 9.93 -6.82
CA ILE A 45 4.67 8.71 -6.56
C ILE A 45 4.20 8.63 -5.10
N VAL A 46 5.04 9.06 -4.15
CA VAL A 46 4.73 9.05 -2.70
C VAL A 46 3.40 9.71 -2.34
N PRO A 47 3.05 10.92 -2.80
CA PRO A 47 1.77 11.54 -2.46
C PRO A 47 0.57 10.77 -3.02
N LEU A 48 0.72 10.08 -4.15
CA LEU A 48 -0.34 9.25 -4.75
C LEU A 48 -0.59 7.99 -3.92
N LEU A 49 0.49 7.34 -3.50
CA LEU A 49 0.41 6.20 -2.57
C LEU A 49 -0.16 6.61 -1.21
N ARG A 50 0.18 7.82 -0.73
CA ARG A 50 -0.38 8.35 0.52
C ARG A 50 -1.89 8.52 0.43
N ALA A 51 -2.39 9.12 -0.65
CA ALA A 51 -3.82 9.29 -0.85
C ALA A 51 -4.56 7.95 -0.92
N ALA A 52 -3.98 6.95 -1.61
CA ALA A 52 -4.55 5.60 -1.68
C ALA A 52 -4.55 4.92 -0.30
N ALA A 53 -3.48 5.08 0.47
CA ALA A 53 -3.36 4.55 1.82
C ALA A 53 -4.41 5.17 2.77
N ASP A 54 -4.54 6.49 2.75
CA ASP A 54 -5.50 7.21 3.58
C ASP A 54 -6.95 6.83 3.22
N ALA A 55 -7.27 6.67 1.93
CA ALA A 55 -8.58 6.20 1.47
C ALA A 55 -8.89 4.75 1.90
N ALA A 56 -7.84 3.92 2.00
CA ALA A 56 -7.91 2.55 2.47
C ALA A 56 -7.79 2.42 4.01
N LEU A 57 -7.67 3.54 4.74
CA LEU A 57 -7.40 3.58 6.18
C LEU A 57 -6.16 2.75 6.58
N LEU A 58 -5.17 2.67 5.68
CA LEU A 58 -3.91 1.97 5.89
C LEU A 58 -2.87 2.94 6.46
N GLY A 59 -2.40 2.65 7.68
CA GLY A 59 -1.47 3.49 8.42
C GLY A 59 -0.01 3.37 7.98
N PHE A 60 0.29 3.40 6.68
CA PHE A 60 1.67 3.37 6.19
C PHE A 60 2.48 4.57 6.71
N THR A 61 3.73 4.32 7.10
CA THR A 61 4.68 5.39 7.42
C THR A 61 5.21 6.04 6.15
N GLY A 62 5.80 7.23 6.27
CA GLY A 62 6.47 7.88 5.13
C GLY A 62 7.60 7.03 4.54
N ALA A 63 8.29 6.23 5.37
CA ALA A 63 9.33 5.32 4.92
C ALA A 63 8.76 4.17 4.09
N ASP A 64 7.63 3.58 4.50
CA ASP A 64 6.96 2.52 3.74
C ASP A 64 6.52 3.03 2.36
N LEU A 65 5.97 4.24 2.29
CA LEU A 65 5.52 4.85 1.05
C LEU A 65 6.69 5.20 0.12
N ALA A 66 7.81 5.64 0.67
CA ALA A 66 9.03 5.91 -0.11
C ALA A 66 9.60 4.62 -0.73
N GLU A 67 9.64 3.54 0.05
CA GLU A 67 10.11 2.24 -0.44
C GLU A 67 9.21 1.69 -1.57
N GLN A 68 7.89 1.84 -1.42
CA GLN A 68 6.92 1.47 -2.45
C GLN A 68 7.07 2.30 -3.73
N ALA A 69 7.23 3.61 -3.57
CA ALA A 69 7.46 4.51 -4.69
C ALA A 69 8.77 4.21 -5.43
N GLU A 70 9.83 3.80 -4.72
CA GLU A 70 11.08 3.33 -5.32
C GLU A 70 10.88 2.03 -6.10
N ALA A 71 10.10 1.09 -5.57
CA ALA A 71 9.78 -0.16 -6.27
C ALA A 71 8.96 0.10 -7.55
N ILE A 72 7.97 1.01 -7.51
CA ILE A 72 7.22 1.46 -8.69
C ILE A 72 8.13 2.13 -9.70
N SER A 73 8.97 3.07 -9.24
CA SER A 73 9.88 3.83 -10.11
C SER A 73 10.87 2.91 -10.84
N SER A 74 11.48 1.96 -10.12
CA SER A 74 12.42 0.97 -10.68
C SER A 74 11.72 -0.16 -11.46
N GLY A 75 10.44 -0.40 -11.17
CA GLY A 75 9.69 -1.57 -11.60
C GLY A 75 10.22 -2.88 -10.99
N ALA A 76 10.76 -2.80 -9.77
CA ALA A 76 11.13 -3.96 -8.99
C ALA A 76 9.86 -4.65 -8.41
N PRO A 77 9.88 -5.97 -8.22
CA PRO A 77 8.81 -6.64 -7.49
C PRO A 77 8.75 -6.10 -6.06
N TYR A 78 7.54 -5.82 -5.60
CA TYR A 78 7.29 -5.34 -4.24
C TYR A 78 6.34 -6.30 -3.52
N GLU A 79 6.77 -6.79 -2.36
CA GLU A 79 5.94 -7.61 -1.49
C GLU A 79 5.42 -6.78 -0.31
N LEU A 80 4.09 -6.75 -0.16
CA LEU A 80 3.42 -6.07 0.94
C LEU A 80 3.19 -7.04 2.10
N ARG A 81 3.70 -6.71 3.30
CA ARG A 81 3.47 -7.51 4.51
C ARG A 81 2.49 -6.85 5.46
N VAL A 82 1.34 -7.49 5.66
CA VAL A 82 0.32 -7.07 6.64
C VAL A 82 0.67 -7.64 8.00
N ARG A 83 1.02 -6.77 8.95
CA ARG A 83 1.15 -7.09 10.36
C ARG A 83 -0.09 -6.63 11.10
N VAL A 84 -0.66 -7.54 11.87
CA VAL A 84 -1.86 -7.29 12.66
C VAL A 84 -1.46 -7.07 14.10
N THR A 85 -1.85 -5.95 14.70
CA THR A 85 -1.62 -5.66 16.13
C THR A 85 -2.93 -5.70 16.90
N GLY A 86 -2.95 -6.59 17.91
CA GLY A 86 -4.03 -6.77 18.88
C GLY A 86 -3.94 -5.83 20.06
#